data_AF-A0A512NRT1-F1
#
_entry.id   AF-A0A512NRT1-F1
#
_cell.length_a   1.000
_cell.length_b   1.000
_cell.length_c   1.000
_cell.angle_alpha   90.00
_cell.angle_beta   90.00
_cell.angle_gamma   90.00
#
_symmetry.space_group_name_H-M   'P 1'
#
loop_
_entity.id
_entity.type
_entity.pdbx_description
1 polymer ?
#
loop_
_entity_poly.entity_id
_entity_poly.type
_entity_poly.pdbx_seq_one_letter_code
_entity_poly.pdbx_strand_id
1 'polypeptide(L)'
;MVERHTKFSPLSNAVKMAAVVLSLIGILGLLGTGVCEHIVANAPPAAAQEAGLTEAVMFKGHQRFVTQGTANLCIASESVAAAGIGAGLLLGLALYAFFGRLPHE
;
A
#
# COMPACT_ATOMS: atom_id res chain seq x y z
N MET A 1 -42.82 -12.57 17.75
CA MET A 1 -41.87 -11.49 18.08
C MET A 1 -40.47 -12.01 17.84
N VAL A 2 -39.82 -11.55 16.76
CA VAL A 2 -38.47 -11.96 16.39
C VAL A 2 -37.51 -10.97 17.04
N GLU A 3 -37.01 -11.30 18.23
CA GLU A 3 -35.86 -10.59 18.82
C GLU A 3 -34.60 -10.96 18.03
N ARG A 4 -34.35 -10.22 16.95
CA ARG A 4 -33.03 -10.19 16.28
C ARG A 4 -32.15 -9.15 16.99
N HIS A 5 -31.89 -9.35 18.29
CA HIS A 5 -30.93 -8.54 19.01
C HIS A 5 -29.49 -8.89 18.58
N THR A 6 -28.97 -8.06 17.68
CA THR A 6 -27.62 -7.45 17.82
C THR A 6 -26.47 -8.38 18.23
N LYS A 7 -26.16 -9.40 17.42
CA LYS A 7 -24.84 -10.09 17.46
C LYS A 7 -23.82 -9.53 16.47
N PHE A 8 -23.94 -8.26 16.08
CA PHE A 8 -23.10 -7.59 15.08
C PHE A 8 -21.98 -6.68 15.65
N SER A 9 -21.78 -6.65 16.98
CA SER A 9 -21.04 -5.54 17.62
C SER A 9 -19.50 -5.61 17.61
N PRO A 10 -18.79 -6.76 17.82
CA PRO A 10 -17.33 -6.74 17.83
C PRO A 10 -16.73 -7.08 16.45
N LEU A 11 -17.33 -8.03 15.73
CA LEU A 11 -16.79 -8.53 14.45
C LEU A 11 -16.91 -7.48 13.34
N SER A 12 -18.03 -6.75 13.26
CA SER A 12 -18.18 -5.69 12.25
C SER A 12 -17.26 -4.50 12.54
N ASN A 13 -17.03 -4.18 13.81
CA ASN A 13 -16.07 -3.14 14.19
C ASN A 13 -14.63 -3.58 13.89
N ALA A 14 -14.28 -4.84 14.14
CA ALA A 14 -12.97 -5.39 13.78
C ALA A 14 -12.74 -5.35 12.25
N VAL A 15 -13.75 -5.70 11.45
CA VAL A 15 -13.68 -5.61 9.98
C VAL A 15 -13.53 -4.16 9.51
N LYS A 16 -14.28 -3.21 10.09
CA LYS A 16 -14.14 -1.79 9.78
C LYS A 16 -12.75 -1.27 10.11
N MET A 17 -12.23 -1.62 11.29
CA MET A 17 -10.88 -1.23 11.71
C MET A 17 -9.82 -1.85 10.79
N ALA A 18 -9.97 -3.12 10.41
CA ALA A 18 -9.08 -3.77 9.45
C ALA A 18 -9.12 -3.06 8.07
N ALA A 19 -10.30 -2.70 7.57
CA ALA A 19 -10.44 -1.95 6.33
C ALA A 19 -9.79 -0.56 6.40
N VAL A 20 -9.96 0.15 7.53
CA VAL A 20 -9.31 1.46 7.77
C VAL A 20 -7.79 1.31 7.80
N VAL A 21 -7.27 0.32 8.53
CA VAL A 21 -5.83 0.05 8.61
C VAL A 21 -5.26 -0.30 7.24
N LEU A 22 -5.91 -1.19 6.49
CA LEU A 22 -5.49 -1.56 5.14
C LEU A 22 -5.52 -0.38 4.16
N SER A 23 -6.54 0.48 4.27
CA SER A 23 -6.64 1.69 3.47
C SER A 23 -5.53 2.68 3.79
N LEU A 24 -5.21 2.88 5.07
CA LEU A 24 -4.12 3.75 5.50
C LEU A 24 -2.76 3.22 5.05
N ILE A 25 -2.53 1.90 5.14
CA ILE A 25 -1.31 1.26 4.63
C ILE A 25 -1.18 1.47 3.12
N GLY A 26 -2.27 1.27 2.37
CA GLY A 26 -2.29 1.53 0.93
C GLY A 26 -1.97 2.99 0.58
N ILE A 27 -2.58 3.94 1.30
CA ILE A 27 -2.31 5.38 1.14
C ILE A 27 -0.84 5.71 1.49
N LEU A 28 -0.29 5.15 2.57
CA LEU A 28 1.10 5.35 2.95
C LEU A 28 2.06 4.82 1.87
N GLY A 29 1.78 3.65 1.30
CA GLY A 29 2.56 3.10 0.19
C GLY A 29 2.48 3.99 -1.06
N LEU A 30 1.30 4.51 -1.39
CA LEU A 30 1.12 5.45 -2.51
C LEU A 30 1.84 6.79 -2.29
N LEU A 31 1.83 7.31 -1.06
CA LEU A 31 2.58 8.51 -0.71
C LEU A 31 4.09 8.25 -0.78
N GLY A 32 4.55 7.11 -0.27
CA GLY A 32 5.96 6.71 -0.32
C GLY A 32 6.48 6.54 -1.75
N THR A 33 5.67 5.96 -2.64
CA THR A 33 5.99 5.88 -4.08
C THR A 33 6.03 7.26 -4.72
N GLY A 34 5.06 8.15 -4.47
CA GLY A 34 5.09 9.53 -4.98
C GLY A 34 6.28 10.36 -4.46
N VAL A 35 6.66 10.19 -3.20
CA VAL A 35 7.86 10.80 -2.61
C VAL A 35 9.13 10.25 -3.28
N CYS A 36 9.20 8.93 -3.49
CA CYS A 36 10.28 8.31 -4.24
C CYS A 36 10.39 8.90 -5.66
N GLU A 37 9.28 9.00 -6.40
CA GLU A 37 9.30 9.59 -7.75
C GLU A 37 9.83 11.02 -7.75
N HIS A 38 9.44 11.83 -6.76
CA HIS A 38 9.88 13.21 -6.64
C HIS A 38 11.38 13.31 -6.30
N ILE A 39 11.90 12.44 -5.43
CA ILE A 39 13.33 12.41 -5.09
C ILE A 39 14.15 11.95 -6.29
N VAL A 40 13.71 10.89 -6.98
CA VAL A 40 14.42 10.34 -8.15
C VAL A 40 14.40 11.31 -9.33
N ALA A 41 13.30 12.06 -9.54
CA ALA A 41 13.20 13.09 -10.56
C ALA A 41 14.20 14.24 -10.34
N ASN A 42 14.44 14.61 -9.07
CA ASN A 42 15.36 15.67 -8.68
C ASN A 42 16.80 15.20 -8.46
N ALA A 43 17.07 13.89 -8.51
CA ALA A 43 18.40 13.35 -8.32
C ALA A 43 19.32 13.72 -9.51
N PRO A 44 20.54 14.23 -9.23
CA PRO A 44 21.48 14.62 -10.28
C PRO A 44 21.94 13.38 -11.09
N PRO A 45 22.01 13.47 -12.43
CA PRO A 45 22.27 12.31 -13.29
C PRO A 45 23.68 11.72 -13.21
N ALA A 46 24.65 12.41 -12.58
CA ALA A 46 26.06 12.03 -12.63
C ALA A 46 26.86 12.22 -11.33
N ALA A 47 26.35 12.95 -10.32
CA ALA A 47 27.18 13.44 -9.21
C ALA A 47 27.48 12.41 -8.11
N ALA A 48 26.91 11.21 -8.18
CA ALA A 48 26.83 10.32 -7.00
C ALA A 48 27.48 8.95 -7.18
N GLN A 49 27.95 8.63 -8.40
CA GLN A 49 28.70 7.40 -8.68
C GLN A 49 30.07 7.41 -7.99
N GLU A 50 30.65 8.59 -7.74
CA GLU A 50 31.99 8.71 -7.14
C GLU A 50 32.03 8.44 -5.63
N ALA A 51 30.89 8.44 -4.94
CA ALA A 51 30.84 8.21 -3.50
C ALA A 51 30.61 6.74 -3.11
N GLY A 52 30.27 5.84 -4.04
CA GLY A 52 29.94 4.44 -3.72
C GLY A 52 28.70 4.24 -2.83
N LEU A 53 27.96 5.31 -2.53
CA LEU A 53 26.78 5.35 -1.66
C LEU A 53 25.44 5.40 -2.44
N THR A 54 25.49 5.27 -3.76
CA THR A 54 24.30 5.35 -4.62
C THR A 54 23.99 4.07 -5.37
N GLU A 55 22.70 3.82 -5.51
CA GLU A 55 22.12 2.65 -6.14
C GLU A 55 21.34 3.08 -7.38
N ALA A 56 21.42 2.28 -8.44
CA ALA A 56 20.74 2.55 -9.69
C ALA A 56 19.26 2.14 -9.58
N VAL A 57 18.36 3.10 -9.72
CA VAL A 57 16.92 2.87 -9.77
C VAL A 57 16.43 3.20 -11.18
N MET A 58 15.61 2.31 -11.73
CA MET A 58 14.96 2.53 -13.02
C MET A 58 13.77 3.46 -12.82
N PHE A 59 13.81 4.65 -13.44
CA PHE A 59 12.73 5.63 -13.37
C PHE A 59 12.31 6.05 -14.78
N LYS A 60 11.06 5.71 -15.16
CA LYS A 60 10.48 6.01 -16.49
C LYS A 60 11.38 5.59 -17.67
N GLY A 61 12.05 4.45 -17.55
CA GLY A 61 12.93 3.91 -18.59
C GLY A 61 14.36 4.49 -18.60
N HIS A 62 14.69 5.38 -17.68
CA HIS A 62 16.05 5.90 -17.49
C HIS A 62 16.65 5.44 -16.17
N GLN A 63 17.94 5.11 -16.17
CA GLN A 63 18.67 4.85 -14.94
C GLN A 63 18.94 6.16 -14.21
N ARG A 64 18.55 6.22 -12.94
CA ARG A 64 18.84 7.33 -12.03
C ARG A 64 19.60 6.79 -10.83
N PHE A 65 20.59 7.53 -10.36
CA PHE A 65 21.37 7.16 -9.18
C PHE A 65 20.81 7.91 -7.97
N VAL A 66 20.31 7.17 -6.99
CA VAL A 66 19.82 7.72 -5.72
C VAL A 66 20.57 7.10 -4.56
N THR A 67 20.52 7.70 -3.38
CA THR A 67 21.14 7.12 -2.18
C THR A 67 20.51 5.76 -1.88
N GLN A 68 21.27 4.83 -1.29
CA GLN A 68 20.73 3.53 -0.84
C GLN A 68 19.49 3.67 0.04
N GLY A 69 19.43 4.71 0.89
CA GLY A 69 18.25 4.99 1.71
C GLY A 69 16.99 5.28 0.89
N THR A 70 17.12 6.05 -0.19
CA THR A 70 16.01 6.34 -1.11
C THR A 70 15.63 5.10 -1.92
N ALA A 71 16.60 4.34 -2.45
CA ALA A 71 16.31 3.10 -3.19
C ALA A 71 15.53 2.10 -2.33
N ASN A 72 15.95 1.90 -1.09
CA ASN A 72 15.27 1.01 -0.16
C ASN A 72 13.86 1.53 0.21
N LEU A 73 13.69 2.84 0.34
CA LEU A 73 12.38 3.46 0.57
C LEU A 73 11.43 3.25 -0.61
N CYS A 74 11.92 3.36 -1.85
CA CYS A 74 11.14 3.12 -3.06
C CYS A 74 10.63 1.67 -3.11
N ILE A 75 11.53 0.70 -2.91
CA ILE A 75 11.19 -0.73 -2.91
C ILE A 75 10.23 -1.08 -1.76
N ALA A 76 10.46 -0.52 -0.57
CA ALA A 76 9.58 -0.71 0.57
C ALA A 76 8.20 -0.10 0.31
N SER A 77 8.12 1.08 -0.31
CA SER A 77 6.86 1.76 -0.58
C SER A 77 6.02 1.01 -1.62
N GLU A 78 6.64 0.49 -2.68
CA GLU A 78 5.96 -0.34 -3.67
C GLU A 78 5.44 -1.64 -3.06
N SER A 79 6.26 -2.34 -2.26
CA SER A 79 5.85 -3.58 -1.62
C SER A 79 4.74 -3.36 -0.59
N VAL A 80 4.78 -2.26 0.18
CA VAL A 80 3.73 -1.86 1.11
C VAL A 80 2.44 -1.47 0.37
N ALA A 81 2.53 -0.73 -0.73
CA ALA A 81 1.37 -0.40 -1.55
C ALA A 81 0.70 -1.65 -2.13
N ALA A 82 1.50 -2.55 -2.73
CA ALA A 82 1.02 -3.81 -3.30
C ALA A 82 0.38 -4.71 -2.23
N ALA A 83 1.03 -4.84 -1.07
CA ALA A 83 0.50 -5.62 0.05
C ALA A 83 -0.80 -5.03 0.60
N GLY A 84 -0.88 -3.70 0.77
CA GLY A 84 -2.08 -3.02 1.23
C GLY A 84 -3.27 -3.20 0.30
N ILE A 85 -3.06 -3.00 -1.01
CA ILE A 85 -4.10 -3.18 -2.04
C ILE A 85 -4.53 -4.65 -2.12
N GLY A 86 -3.57 -5.59 -2.14
CA GLY A 86 -3.85 -7.03 -2.21
C GLY A 86 -4.63 -7.53 -1.01
N ALA A 87 -4.23 -7.14 0.20
CA ALA A 87 -4.95 -7.49 1.42
C ALA A 87 -6.35 -6.85 1.48
N GLY A 88 -6.50 -5.61 1.01
CA GLY A 88 -7.79 -4.94 0.89
C GLY A 88 -8.75 -5.67 -0.07
N LEU A 89 -8.25 -6.10 -1.23
CA LEU A 89 -9.02 -6.89 -2.20
C LEU A 89 -9.47 -8.24 -1.63
N LEU A 90 -8.55 -8.97 -0.97
CA LEU A 90 -8.86 -10.26 -0.35
C LEU A 90 -9.90 -10.10 0.76
N LEU A 91 -9.79 -9.05 1.59
CA LEU A 91 -10.78 -8.74 2.61
C LEU A 91 -12.15 -8.42 1.97
N GLY A 92 -12.17 -7.62 0.91
CA GLY A 92 -13.38 -7.29 0.16
C GLY A 92 -14.06 -8.53 -0.45
N LEU A 93 -13.27 -9.42 -1.06
CA LEU A 93 -13.75 -10.69 -1.62
C LEU A 93 -14.31 -11.62 -0.54
N ALA A 94 -13.62 -11.73 0.60
CA ALA A 94 -14.09 -12.52 1.73
C ALA A 94 -15.41 -11.98 2.28
N LEU A 95 -15.52 -10.66 2.44
CA LEU A 95 -16.77 -10.03 2.90
C LEU A 95 -17.90 -10.21 1.89
N TYR A 96 -17.63 -10.08 0.60
CA TYR A 96 -18.63 -10.34 -0.45
C TYR A 96 -19.07 -11.80 -0.45
N ALA A 97 -18.15 -12.76 -0.29
CA ALA A 97 -18.48 -14.18 -0.23
C ALA A 97 -19.30 -14.55 1.03
N PHE A 98 -19.03 -13.91 2.17
CA PHE A 98 -19.74 -14.18 3.44
C PHE A 98 -21.07 -13.43 3.59
N PHE A 99 -21.15 -12.16 3.16
CA PHE A 99 -22.33 -11.31 3.35
C PHE A 99 -23.11 -11.03 2.06
N GLY A 100 -22.46 -11.03 0.90
CA GLY A 100 -23.11 -10.84 -0.41
C GLY A 100 -23.85 -12.07 -0.93
N ARG A 101 -23.75 -13.20 -0.22
CA ARG A 101 -24.51 -14.43 -0.49
C ARG A 101 -25.85 -14.52 0.25
N LEU A 102 -26.27 -13.47 0.95
CA LEU A 102 -27.65 -13.38 1.41
C LEU A 102 -28.52 -13.11 0.17
N PRO A 103 -29.44 -14.01 -0.21
CA PRO A 103 -30.42 -13.70 -1.23
C PRO A 103 -31.16 -12.43 -0.78
N HIS A 104 -31.25 -11.46 -1.69
CA HIS A 104 -32.23 -10.39 -1.59
C HIS A 104 -33.61 -11.05 -1.50
N GLU A 105 -34.13 -11.20 -0.29
CA GLU A 105 -35.55 -11.43 0.01
C GLU A 105 -36.17 -10.10 0.41
#